data_AF-A0A940ZQ46-F1
#
_entry.id   AF-A0A940ZQ46-F1
#
_cell.length_a   1.000
_cell.length_b   1.000
_cell.length_c   1.000
_cell.angle_alpha   90.00
_cell.angle_beta   90.00
_cell.angle_gamma   90.00
#
_symmetry.space_group_name_H-M   'P 1'
#
loop_
_entity.id
_entity.type
_entity.pdbx_description
1 polymer ?
#
loop_
_entity_poly.entity_id
_entity_poly.type
_entity_poly.pdbx_seq_one_letter_code
_entity_poly.pdbx_strand_id
1 'polypeptide(L)'
;MKRNIPDIHDFASDRKISAHRVMDFTNSANPLGPSSHARNAIRKSIKMIDRPVDHRARYLARSLARLHDVPEDNIVASGSFDALLTAITRSFNAGTVLCCAPYPSYYRKVVEGPVNFHFLDLEEREHFLFDRVLWEEQLPVCDAAIISYPSFISERPLSHDDVRRMIAIAEDRGMLLIIDETFIQYSLADSAAGDIAGHPHCFIISSLTEYYALQGLPVSYCIGEASALAALRQRFPISAPSALAAAAAAGSIRDRVYPRQTRTYFADEHTFIQEGLGKIPGISFYTTACGSFVIKFSGPPLKTLDTFSRYNILVDAISGSLFFPVKNHKWNARYLKTLKNIMGKQYNETL
;
A
#
# COMPACT_ATOMS: atom_id res chain seq x y z
N MET A 1 13.15 11.65 -3.93
CA MET A 1 12.48 12.19 -5.15
C MET A 1 10.94 12.14 -5.06
N LYS A 2 10.18 13.16 -5.52
CA LYS A 2 8.70 13.06 -5.66
C LYS A 2 8.34 12.17 -6.85
N ARG A 3 7.46 11.18 -6.67
CA ARG A 3 7.04 10.25 -7.71
C ARG A 3 5.90 10.83 -8.56
N ASN A 4 6.02 10.79 -9.89
CA ASN A 4 4.90 11.08 -10.78
C ASN A 4 4.03 9.82 -10.93
N ILE A 5 3.15 9.60 -9.97
CA ILE A 5 2.23 8.47 -10.01
C ILE A 5 0.98 8.93 -10.79
N PRO A 6 0.55 8.27 -11.87
CA PRO A 6 -0.65 8.67 -12.59
C PRO A 6 -1.95 8.51 -11.79
N ASP A 7 -2.94 9.35 -12.05
CA ASP A 7 -4.30 9.22 -11.50
C ASP A 7 -5.27 8.64 -12.54
N ILE A 8 -6.08 7.66 -12.13
CA ILE A 8 -7.02 6.97 -13.04
C ILE A 8 -8.13 7.90 -13.54
N HIS A 9 -8.60 8.83 -12.70
CA HIS A 9 -9.68 9.74 -13.03
C HIS A 9 -9.19 10.84 -13.96
N ASP A 10 -8.01 11.40 -13.71
CA ASP A 10 -7.38 12.36 -14.62
C ASP A 10 -7.10 11.69 -15.99
N PHE A 11 -6.49 10.49 -15.98
CA PHE A 11 -6.22 9.72 -17.19
C PHE A 11 -7.48 9.47 -18.03
N ALA A 12 -8.59 9.10 -17.37
CA ALA A 12 -9.87 8.82 -18.00
C ALA A 12 -10.55 10.10 -18.52
N SER A 13 -10.50 11.18 -17.73
CA SER A 13 -11.04 12.50 -18.06
C SER A 13 -10.39 13.07 -19.32
N ASP A 14 -9.06 13.09 -19.38
CA ASP A 14 -8.28 13.57 -20.52
C ASP A 14 -8.63 12.83 -21.83
N ARG A 15 -8.97 11.56 -21.71
CA ARG A 15 -9.34 10.67 -22.84
C ARG A 15 -10.83 10.62 -23.11
N LYS A 16 -11.66 11.31 -22.32
CA LYS A 16 -13.13 11.29 -22.42
C LYS A 16 -13.70 9.87 -22.41
N ILE A 17 -13.14 9.01 -21.56
CA ILE A 17 -13.62 7.63 -21.33
C ILE A 17 -14.04 7.46 -19.87
N SER A 18 -14.85 6.43 -19.60
CA SER A 18 -15.11 6.03 -18.21
C SER A 18 -13.87 5.40 -17.58
N ALA A 19 -13.61 5.72 -16.31
CA ALA A 19 -12.54 5.08 -15.52
C ALA A 19 -12.64 3.55 -15.49
N HIS A 20 -13.85 2.98 -15.59
CA HIS A 20 -14.06 1.53 -15.68
C HIS A 20 -13.48 0.88 -16.95
N ARG A 21 -13.14 1.67 -17.97
CA ARG A 21 -12.49 1.20 -19.21
C ARG A 21 -10.96 1.21 -19.10
N VAL A 22 -10.41 1.73 -18.01
CA VAL A 22 -8.96 1.82 -17.77
C VAL A 22 -8.50 0.58 -17.01
N MET A 23 -7.46 -0.07 -17.52
CA MET A 23 -6.75 -1.12 -16.81
C MET A 23 -5.68 -0.48 -15.93
N ASP A 24 -6.01 -0.27 -14.66
CA ASP A 24 -5.16 0.44 -13.72
C ASP A 24 -4.16 -0.50 -12.99
N PHE A 25 -2.88 -0.36 -13.33
CA PHE A 25 -1.74 -1.03 -12.72
C PHE A 25 -0.91 -0.10 -11.80
N THR A 26 -1.47 1.04 -11.36
CA THR A 26 -0.81 1.96 -10.41
C THR A 26 -1.10 1.66 -8.94
N ASN A 27 -2.05 0.75 -8.69
CA ASN A 27 -2.44 0.32 -7.35
C ASN A 27 -2.38 -1.21 -7.21
N SER A 28 -2.31 -1.70 -5.98
CA SER A 28 -2.13 -3.11 -5.66
C SER A 28 -3.35 -3.73 -4.99
N ALA A 29 -4.56 -3.22 -5.28
CA ALA A 29 -5.77 -3.80 -4.73
C ALA A 29 -6.00 -5.23 -5.22
N ASN A 30 -6.56 -6.03 -4.32
CA ASN A 30 -6.73 -7.46 -4.53
C ASN A 30 -7.63 -7.76 -5.74
N PRO A 31 -7.16 -8.54 -6.74
CA PRO A 31 -7.89 -8.80 -7.96
C PRO A 31 -9.17 -9.63 -7.78
N LEU A 32 -9.36 -10.29 -6.63
CA LEU A 32 -10.60 -11.01 -6.31
C LEU A 32 -11.78 -10.07 -6.03
N GLY A 33 -11.51 -8.78 -5.84
CA GLY A 33 -12.50 -7.80 -5.40
C GLY A 33 -12.94 -8.02 -3.95
N PRO A 34 -13.98 -7.30 -3.47
CA PRO A 34 -14.43 -7.41 -2.09
C PRO A 34 -14.83 -8.83 -1.69
N SER A 35 -14.52 -9.20 -0.44
CA SER A 35 -14.95 -10.48 0.13
C SER A 35 -16.48 -10.67 0.07
N SER A 36 -16.93 -11.92 0.05
CA SER A 36 -18.38 -12.22 0.08
C SER A 36 -19.04 -11.66 1.34
N HIS A 37 -18.33 -11.70 2.47
CA HIS A 37 -18.76 -11.13 3.74
C HIS A 37 -18.88 -9.61 3.69
N ALA A 38 -17.93 -8.91 3.04
CA ALA A 38 -18.02 -7.47 2.82
C ALA A 38 -19.24 -7.10 1.96
N ARG A 39 -19.45 -7.79 0.83
CA ARG A 39 -20.62 -7.56 -0.04
C ARG A 39 -21.93 -7.76 0.73
N ASN A 40 -22.01 -8.81 1.55
CA ASN A 40 -23.18 -9.07 2.38
C ASN A 40 -23.36 -8.03 3.50
N ALA A 41 -22.28 -7.55 4.11
CA ALA A 41 -22.33 -6.48 5.10
C ALA A 41 -22.84 -5.18 4.48
N ILE A 42 -22.36 -4.80 3.30
CA ILE A 42 -22.83 -3.62 2.56
C ILE A 42 -24.33 -3.72 2.28
N ARG A 43 -24.81 -4.86 1.75
CA ARG A 43 -26.24 -5.08 1.46
C ARG A 43 -27.14 -4.95 2.70
N LYS A 44 -26.63 -5.32 3.88
CA LYS A 44 -27.37 -5.17 5.14
C LYS A 44 -27.35 -3.72 5.63
N SER A 45 -26.19 -3.07 5.55
CA SER A 45 -25.98 -1.72 6.06
C SER A 45 -26.57 -0.61 5.19
N ILE A 46 -26.82 -0.86 3.90
CA ILE A 46 -27.43 0.13 3.00
C ILE A 46 -28.79 0.63 3.49
N LYS A 47 -29.51 -0.19 4.27
CA LYS A 47 -30.82 0.17 4.85
C LYS A 47 -30.72 1.15 6.03
N MET A 48 -29.52 1.46 6.49
CA MET A 48 -29.25 2.28 7.67
C MET A 48 -28.42 3.52 7.34
N ILE A 49 -28.33 3.91 6.06
CA ILE A 49 -27.53 5.07 5.62
C ILE A 49 -28.09 6.42 6.05
N ASP A 50 -29.36 6.46 6.45
CA ASP A 50 -30.04 7.60 7.06
C ASP A 50 -29.64 7.82 8.52
N ARG A 51 -28.89 6.89 9.13
CA ARG A 51 -28.39 6.98 10.50
C ARG A 51 -27.04 7.71 10.55
N PRO A 52 -26.76 8.42 11.65
CA PRO A 52 -25.46 9.04 11.85
C PRO A 52 -24.34 8.00 11.88
N VAL A 53 -23.17 8.38 11.36
CA VAL A 53 -21.96 7.55 11.40
C VAL A 53 -21.47 7.40 12.84
N ASP A 54 -21.05 6.20 13.22
CA ASP A 54 -20.33 6.00 14.48
C ASP A 54 -18.93 6.59 14.36
N HIS A 55 -18.72 7.79 14.91
CA HIS A 55 -17.44 8.50 14.87
C HIS A 55 -16.28 7.72 15.50
N ARG A 56 -16.55 6.73 16.36
CA ARG A 56 -15.52 5.86 16.95
C ARG A 56 -15.35 4.53 16.21
N ALA A 57 -16.20 4.25 15.21
CA ALA A 57 -16.25 3.00 14.47
C ALA A 57 -16.13 1.76 15.39
N ARG A 58 -16.85 1.74 16.52
CA ARG A 58 -16.61 0.82 17.65
C ARG A 58 -16.61 -0.65 17.25
N TYR A 59 -17.53 -1.04 16.38
CA TYR A 59 -17.61 -2.42 15.91
C TYR A 59 -16.39 -2.82 15.05
N LEU A 60 -15.89 -1.90 14.22
CA LEU A 60 -14.69 -2.12 13.44
C LEU A 60 -13.45 -2.12 14.35
N ALA A 61 -13.33 -1.17 15.27
CA ALA A 61 -12.24 -1.12 16.25
C ALA A 61 -12.13 -2.42 17.05
N ARG A 62 -13.25 -2.98 17.52
CA ARG A 62 -13.32 -4.32 18.14
C ARG A 62 -12.83 -5.46 17.28
N SER A 63 -13.11 -5.38 15.98
CA SER A 63 -12.72 -6.43 15.03
C SER A 63 -11.21 -6.36 14.75
N LEU A 64 -10.66 -5.15 14.67
CA LEU A 64 -9.23 -4.89 14.53
C LEU A 64 -8.45 -5.25 15.79
N ALA A 65 -8.94 -4.88 16.96
CA ALA A 65 -8.37 -5.24 18.27
C ALA A 65 -8.20 -6.76 18.39
N ARG A 66 -9.23 -7.53 18.02
CA ARG A 66 -9.16 -9.00 17.97
C ARG A 66 -8.26 -9.56 16.87
N LEU A 67 -8.12 -8.87 15.74
CA LEU A 67 -7.25 -9.29 14.65
C LEU A 67 -5.77 -9.21 15.06
N HIS A 68 -5.43 -8.15 15.78
CA HIS A 68 -4.06 -7.81 16.18
C HIS A 68 -3.69 -8.22 17.60
N ASP A 69 -4.65 -8.79 18.34
CA ASP A 69 -4.50 -9.17 19.75
C ASP A 69 -4.06 -7.99 20.65
N VAL A 70 -4.70 -6.83 20.47
CA VAL A 70 -4.45 -5.60 21.24
C VAL A 70 -5.74 -5.08 21.88
N PRO A 71 -5.67 -4.25 22.95
CA PRO A 71 -6.86 -3.62 23.54
C PRO A 71 -7.61 -2.73 22.54
N GLU A 72 -8.94 -2.60 22.71
CA GLU A 72 -9.78 -1.75 21.84
C GLU A 72 -9.34 -0.28 21.81
N ASP A 73 -8.84 0.23 22.94
CA ASP A 73 -8.40 1.62 23.08
C ASP A 73 -7.08 1.90 22.34
N ASN A 74 -6.34 0.85 21.97
CA ASN A 74 -5.14 0.92 21.14
C ASN A 74 -5.46 1.03 19.64
N ILE A 75 -6.72 1.17 19.24
CA ILE A 75 -7.13 1.26 17.83
C ILE A 75 -7.87 2.57 17.54
N VAL A 76 -7.52 3.22 16.44
CA VAL A 76 -8.32 4.27 15.78
C VAL A 76 -8.58 3.86 14.34
N ALA A 77 -9.84 3.86 13.91
CA ALA A 77 -10.18 3.69 12.49
C ALA A 77 -10.46 5.05 11.82
N SER A 78 -10.14 5.15 10.54
CA SER A 78 -10.32 6.32 9.70
C SER A 78 -10.88 5.93 8.33
N GLY A 79 -11.62 6.84 7.70
CA GLY A 79 -12.05 6.74 6.30
C GLY A 79 -11.00 7.25 5.30
N SER A 80 -9.88 7.77 5.78
CA SER A 80 -8.81 8.34 4.95
C SER A 80 -7.44 8.02 5.57
N PHE A 81 -6.58 7.38 4.77
CA PHE A 81 -5.20 7.09 5.15
C PHE A 81 -4.40 8.39 5.28
N ASP A 82 -4.55 9.30 4.32
CA ASP A 82 -3.81 10.55 4.26
C ASP A 82 -4.15 11.51 5.42
N ALA A 83 -5.43 11.64 5.77
CA ALA A 83 -5.86 12.42 6.92
C ALA A 83 -5.39 11.80 8.24
N LEU A 84 -5.41 10.47 8.34
CA LEU A 84 -4.92 9.76 9.54
C LEU A 84 -3.41 9.95 9.71
N LEU A 85 -2.64 9.73 8.66
CA LEU A 85 -1.18 9.92 8.69
C LEU A 85 -0.83 11.37 9.01
N THR A 86 -1.51 12.34 8.39
CA THR A 86 -1.31 13.77 8.67
C THR A 86 -1.67 14.13 10.11
N ALA A 87 -2.73 13.54 10.67
CA ALA A 87 -3.11 13.77 12.07
C ALA A 87 -2.04 13.23 13.03
N ILE A 88 -1.53 12.02 12.78
CA ILE A 88 -0.46 11.42 13.57
C ILE A 88 0.79 12.31 13.52
N THR A 89 1.32 12.62 12.34
CA THR A 89 2.54 13.43 12.19
C THR A 89 2.42 14.80 12.86
N ARG A 90 1.28 15.49 12.67
CA ARG A 90 1.06 16.81 13.27
C ARG A 90 0.82 16.75 14.78
N SER A 91 0.32 15.65 15.33
CA SER A 91 0.13 15.51 16.78
C SER A 91 1.44 15.46 17.56
N PHE A 92 2.51 15.00 16.93
CA PHE A 92 3.87 15.01 17.48
C PHE A 92 4.68 16.24 17.04
N ASN A 93 4.05 17.23 16.39
CA ASN A 93 4.72 18.41 15.84
C ASN A 93 5.93 18.07 14.95
N ALA A 94 5.88 16.93 14.24
CA ALA A 94 6.98 16.52 13.37
C ALA A 94 7.15 17.52 12.23
N GLY A 95 8.28 18.23 12.23
CA GLY A 95 8.62 19.21 11.20
C GLY A 95 9.06 18.53 9.91
N THR A 96 9.93 17.53 10.02
CA THR A 96 10.46 16.75 8.89
C THR A 96 10.32 15.24 9.14
N VAL A 97 9.72 14.53 8.20
CA VAL A 97 9.50 13.07 8.26
C VAL A 97 10.45 12.35 7.29
N LEU A 98 11.30 11.46 7.81
CA LEU A 98 12.11 10.56 7.01
C LEU A 98 11.22 9.51 6.32
N CYS A 99 11.30 9.39 5.01
CA CYS A 99 10.54 8.41 4.24
C CYS A 99 11.44 7.77 3.17
N CYS A 100 11.35 6.45 3.03
CA CYS A 100 12.00 5.77 1.91
C CYS A 100 11.34 6.18 0.58
N ALA A 101 12.15 6.37 -0.45
CA ALA A 101 11.71 6.55 -1.83
C ALA A 101 12.25 5.38 -2.67
N PRO A 102 11.44 4.75 -3.52
CA PRO A 102 10.05 5.10 -3.84
C PRO A 102 9.08 4.72 -2.70
N TYR A 103 8.05 5.55 -2.49
CA TYR A 103 7.00 5.37 -1.48
C TYR A 103 5.67 4.91 -2.11
N PRO A 104 4.79 4.14 -1.44
CA PRO A 104 3.52 3.65 -2.02
C PRO A 104 2.61 4.75 -2.60
N SER A 105 1.79 4.43 -3.60
CA SER A 105 0.99 5.45 -4.31
C SER A 105 -0.02 6.19 -3.43
N TYR A 106 -0.56 5.54 -2.40
CA TYR A 106 -1.49 6.16 -1.45
C TYR A 106 -0.83 7.21 -0.53
N TYR A 107 0.51 7.33 -0.53
CA TYR A 107 1.20 8.44 0.16
C TYR A 107 1.12 9.76 -0.63
N ARG A 108 0.74 9.75 -1.92
CA ARG A 108 0.77 10.92 -2.82
C ARG A 108 0.21 12.17 -2.14
N LYS A 109 -1.01 12.09 -1.60
CA LYS A 109 -1.69 13.23 -0.97
C LYS A 109 -0.97 13.77 0.27
N VAL A 110 -0.30 12.91 1.03
CA VAL A 110 0.43 13.33 2.25
C VAL A 110 1.74 14.00 1.86
N VAL A 111 2.45 13.44 0.88
CA VAL A 111 3.70 13.97 0.34
C VAL A 111 3.51 15.29 -0.42
N GLU A 112 2.35 15.48 -1.04
CA GLU A 112 1.95 16.76 -1.68
C GLU A 112 1.31 17.74 -0.69
N GLY A 113 1.05 17.29 0.53
CA GLY A 113 0.41 18.05 1.59
C GLY A 113 1.39 18.92 2.40
N PRO A 114 0.98 19.34 3.61
CA PRO A 114 1.74 20.27 4.43
C PRO A 114 2.89 19.63 5.23
N VAL A 115 3.04 18.31 5.18
CA VAL A 115 4.09 17.58 5.91
C VAL A 115 5.38 17.61 5.07
N ASN A 116 6.49 18.05 5.66
CA ASN A 116 7.78 18.02 4.98
C ASN A 116 8.36 16.60 5.04
N PHE A 117 8.85 16.11 3.89
CA PHE A 117 9.46 14.79 3.79
C PHE A 117 10.93 14.90 3.41
N HIS A 118 11.78 14.26 4.20
CA HIS A 118 13.17 13.97 3.83
C HIS A 118 13.21 12.57 3.22
N PHE A 119 13.62 12.47 1.95
CA PHE A 119 13.57 11.19 1.24
C PHE A 119 14.89 10.46 1.32
N LEU A 120 14.84 9.22 1.81
CA LEU A 120 15.89 8.23 1.68
C LEU A 120 15.70 7.49 0.34
N ASP A 121 16.44 7.90 -0.69
CA ASP A 121 16.33 7.29 -2.02
C ASP A 121 16.99 5.89 -2.02
N LEU A 122 16.18 4.85 -2.12
CA LEU A 122 16.62 3.46 -2.27
C LEU A 122 16.96 3.18 -3.73
N GLU A 123 17.98 2.36 -3.95
CA GLU A 123 18.54 2.15 -5.28
C GLU A 123 17.87 1.00 -6.03
N GLU A 124 17.54 1.22 -7.30
CA GLU A 124 16.95 0.20 -8.17
C GLU A 124 17.89 -1.01 -8.35
N ARG A 125 19.20 -0.76 -8.47
CA ARG A 125 20.21 -1.83 -8.62
C ARG A 125 20.24 -2.78 -7.42
N GLU A 126 19.98 -2.26 -6.22
CA GLU A 126 19.88 -3.01 -4.97
C GLU A 126 18.44 -3.51 -4.69
N HIS A 127 17.58 -3.54 -5.71
CA HIS A 127 16.19 -4.02 -5.61
C HIS A 127 15.37 -3.24 -4.57
N PHE A 128 15.71 -1.96 -4.40
CA PHE A 128 15.16 -1.07 -3.38
C PHE A 128 15.15 -1.70 -1.98
N LEU A 129 16.16 -2.51 -1.65
CA LEU A 129 16.31 -3.04 -0.31
C LEU A 129 16.53 -1.89 0.68
N PHE A 130 15.93 -2.02 1.85
CA PHE A 130 16.11 -1.04 2.91
C PHE A 130 17.54 -1.10 3.45
N ASP A 131 18.20 0.05 3.50
CA ASP A 131 19.50 0.21 4.14
C ASP A 131 19.34 0.88 5.51
N ARG A 132 19.53 0.09 6.57
CA ARG A 132 19.41 0.56 7.95
C ARG A 132 20.51 1.55 8.32
N VAL A 133 21.73 1.34 7.86
CA VAL A 133 22.86 2.22 8.19
C VAL A 133 22.59 3.60 7.60
N LEU A 134 22.23 3.64 6.33
CA LEU A 134 21.88 4.89 5.67
C LEU A 134 20.64 5.53 6.31
N TRP A 135 19.63 4.75 6.71
CA TRP A 135 18.48 5.27 7.44
C TRP A 135 18.86 5.93 8.77
N GLU A 136 19.68 5.26 9.59
CA GLU A 136 20.16 5.79 10.88
C GLU A 136 20.99 7.08 10.72
N GLU A 137 21.78 7.18 9.65
CA GLU A 137 22.56 8.38 9.30
C GLU A 137 21.68 9.59 8.93
N GLN A 138 20.49 9.36 8.36
CA GLN A 138 19.56 10.43 7.97
C GLN A 138 18.64 10.87 9.13
N LEU A 139 18.53 10.08 10.21
CA LEU A 139 17.68 10.42 11.35
C LEU A 139 18.01 11.75 12.06
N PRO A 140 19.28 12.18 12.25
CA PRO A 140 19.59 13.39 13.01
C PRO A 140 18.97 14.69 12.47
N VAL A 141 18.50 14.71 11.22
CA VAL A 141 17.85 15.88 10.59
C VAL A 141 16.32 15.74 10.51
N CYS A 142 15.75 14.70 11.12
CA CYS A 142 14.32 14.38 11.05
C CYS A 142 13.70 14.30 12.44
N ASP A 143 12.43 14.71 12.57
CA ASP A 143 11.66 14.65 13.81
C ASP A 143 10.80 13.38 13.90
N ALA A 144 10.61 12.72 12.75
CA ALA A 144 9.84 11.50 12.62
C ALA A 144 10.37 10.64 11.48
N ALA A 145 9.98 9.37 11.47
CA ALA A 145 10.22 8.45 10.37
C ALA A 145 8.97 7.65 10.03
N ILE A 146 8.76 7.38 8.74
CA ILE A 146 7.76 6.44 8.25
C ILE A 146 8.41 5.33 7.41
N ILE A 147 8.06 4.09 7.71
CA ILE A 147 8.66 2.90 7.09
C ILE A 147 7.57 1.93 6.67
N SER A 148 7.60 1.52 5.40
CA SER A 148 6.67 0.52 4.88
C SER A 148 7.18 -0.88 5.23
N TYR A 149 6.37 -1.62 5.99
CA TYR A 149 6.67 -2.95 6.49
C TYR A 149 5.49 -3.90 6.22
N PRO A 150 5.58 -4.74 5.18
CA PRO A 150 6.62 -4.85 4.16
C PRO A 150 6.59 -3.69 3.16
N SER A 151 7.74 -3.41 2.55
CA SER A 151 7.84 -2.48 1.40
C SER A 151 7.06 -3.04 0.20
N PHE A 152 6.29 -2.17 -0.47
CA PHE A 152 5.52 -2.54 -1.66
C PHE A 152 6.40 -2.95 -2.85
N ILE A 153 7.66 -2.49 -2.88
CA ILE A 153 8.55 -2.61 -4.03
C ILE A 153 9.75 -3.52 -3.80
N SER A 154 10.18 -3.70 -2.55
CA SER A 154 11.42 -4.44 -2.26
C SER A 154 11.20 -5.94 -2.37
N GLU A 155 12.22 -6.68 -2.78
CA GLU A 155 12.16 -8.15 -2.92
C GLU A 155 11.99 -8.89 -1.58
N ARG A 156 12.41 -8.26 -0.48
CA ARG A 156 12.40 -8.85 0.87
C ARG A 156 11.83 -7.85 1.87
N PRO A 157 11.01 -8.31 2.84
CA PRO A 157 10.59 -7.46 3.94
C PRO A 157 11.76 -7.20 4.87
N LEU A 158 11.65 -6.14 5.69
CA LEU A 158 12.50 -5.98 6.87
C LEU A 158 12.39 -7.22 7.77
N SER A 159 13.44 -7.52 8.51
CA SER A 159 13.29 -8.49 9.59
C SER A 159 12.48 -7.88 10.73
N HIS A 160 11.76 -8.70 11.46
CA HIS A 160 11.01 -8.25 12.63
C HIS A 160 11.95 -7.72 13.74
N ASP A 161 13.18 -8.22 13.81
CA ASP A 161 14.23 -7.68 14.68
C ASP A 161 14.68 -6.27 14.27
N ASP A 162 14.74 -5.98 12.96
CA ASP A 162 15.02 -4.62 12.50
C ASP A 162 13.89 -3.67 12.92
N VAL A 163 12.63 -4.09 12.83
CA VAL A 163 11.49 -3.29 13.30
C VAL A 163 11.61 -2.98 14.80
N ARG A 164 11.93 -3.98 15.64
CA ARG A 164 12.16 -3.76 17.08
C ARG A 164 13.32 -2.79 17.36
N ARG A 165 14.42 -2.90 16.61
CA ARG A 165 15.53 -1.95 16.73
C ARG A 165 15.11 -0.54 16.35
N MET A 166 14.30 -0.37 15.31
CA MET A 166 13.80 0.95 14.90
C MET A 166 12.91 1.56 15.98
N ILE A 167 12.05 0.76 16.61
CA ILE A 167 11.23 1.18 17.76
C ILE A 167 12.15 1.67 18.90
N ALA A 168 13.17 0.89 19.27
CA ALA A 168 14.12 1.28 20.32
C ALA A 168 14.86 2.59 19.99
N ILE A 169 15.35 2.75 18.74
CA ILE A 169 16.01 3.97 18.29
C ILE A 169 15.07 5.18 18.34
N ALA A 170 13.80 4.98 17.97
CA ALA A 170 12.81 6.06 17.98
C ALA A 170 12.52 6.54 19.41
N GLU A 171 12.39 5.61 20.34
CA GLU A 171 12.15 5.88 21.75
C GLU A 171 13.35 6.56 22.42
N ASP A 172 14.57 6.06 22.19
CA ASP A 172 15.81 6.65 22.70
C ASP A 172 15.99 8.11 22.25
N ARG A 173 15.48 8.44 21.06
CA ARG A 173 15.53 9.79 20.48
C ARG A 173 14.28 10.62 20.77
N GLY A 174 13.24 10.03 21.35
CA GLY A 174 11.93 10.67 21.53
C GLY A 174 11.26 11.08 20.22
N MET A 175 11.58 10.43 19.09
CA MET A 175 11.04 10.76 17.77
C MET A 175 9.78 9.95 17.47
N LEU A 176 8.92 10.47 16.60
CA LEU A 176 7.77 9.72 16.10
C LEU A 176 8.19 8.65 15.07
N LEU A 177 7.87 7.38 15.32
CA LEU A 177 8.02 6.31 14.35
C LEU A 177 6.66 5.81 13.87
N ILE A 178 6.49 5.72 12.55
CA ILE A 178 5.29 5.19 11.92
C ILE A 178 5.67 3.97 11.07
N ILE A 179 5.09 2.83 11.39
CA ILE A 179 5.24 1.58 10.64
C ILE A 179 3.98 1.40 9.79
N ASP A 180 4.13 1.44 8.46
CA ASP A 180 3.03 1.20 7.53
C ASP A 180 2.91 -0.28 7.17
N GLU A 181 1.89 -0.93 7.73
CA GLU A 181 1.54 -2.33 7.53
C GLU A 181 0.40 -2.52 6.53
N THR A 182 0.19 -1.60 5.59
CA THR A 182 -0.87 -1.71 4.58
C THR A 182 -0.76 -2.98 3.72
N PHE A 183 0.45 -3.49 3.50
CA PHE A 183 0.67 -4.68 2.68
C PHE A 183 0.99 -5.97 3.47
N ILE A 184 0.93 -5.93 4.81
CA ILE A 184 1.37 -7.05 5.66
C ILE A 184 0.68 -8.37 5.29
N GLN A 185 -0.63 -8.33 4.97
CA GLN A 185 -1.43 -9.51 4.64
C GLN A 185 -1.08 -10.17 3.30
N TYR A 186 -0.34 -9.48 2.43
CA TYR A 186 0.20 -10.07 1.19
C TYR A 186 1.53 -10.80 1.41
N SER A 187 2.20 -10.54 2.53
CA SER A 187 3.51 -11.10 2.83
C SER A 187 3.44 -12.24 3.85
N LEU A 188 4.60 -12.83 4.13
CA LEU A 188 4.79 -13.79 5.22
C LEU A 188 5.29 -13.12 6.51
N ALA A 189 5.46 -11.79 6.53
CA ALA A 189 5.89 -11.09 7.72
C ALA A 189 4.76 -11.00 8.75
N ASP A 190 5.13 -11.09 10.03
CA ASP A 190 4.21 -10.90 11.15
C ASP A 190 4.06 -9.41 11.45
N SER A 191 2.85 -9.01 11.87
CA SER A 191 2.59 -7.65 12.32
C SER A 191 3.43 -7.31 13.57
N ALA A 192 3.90 -6.07 13.64
CA ALA A 192 4.57 -5.48 14.79
C ALA A 192 3.59 -4.91 15.83
N ALA A 193 2.29 -5.19 15.71
CA ALA A 193 1.26 -4.64 16.60
C ALA A 193 1.55 -4.89 18.09
N GLY A 194 2.06 -6.08 18.41
CA GLY A 194 2.46 -6.44 19.77
C GLY A 194 3.67 -5.66 20.27
N ASP A 195 4.55 -5.22 19.37
CA ASP A 195 5.79 -4.49 19.72
C ASP A 195 5.58 -2.99 19.89
N ILE A 196 4.40 -2.45 19.52
CA ILE A 196 4.06 -1.04 19.76
C ILE A 196 3.62 -0.78 21.20
N ALA A 197 3.17 -1.81 21.91
CA ALA A 197 2.71 -1.67 23.28
C ALA A 197 3.83 -1.16 24.20
N GLY A 198 3.58 -0.06 24.91
CA GLY A 198 4.57 0.58 25.79
C GLY A 198 5.44 1.65 25.14
N HIS A 199 5.26 1.90 23.83
CA HIS A 199 6.05 2.88 23.06
C HIS A 199 5.15 4.02 22.56
N PRO A 200 4.93 5.09 23.34
CA PRO A 200 3.94 6.12 23.05
C PRO A 200 4.24 6.96 21.81
N HIS A 201 5.48 6.91 21.29
CA HIS A 201 5.89 7.62 20.09
C HIS A 201 5.88 6.73 18.84
N CYS A 202 5.51 5.46 18.98
CA CYS A 202 5.46 4.49 17.89
C CYS A 202 4.01 4.17 17.50
N PHE A 203 3.74 4.15 16.20
CA PHE A 203 2.42 3.82 15.65
C PHE A 203 2.56 2.83 14.51
N ILE A 204 1.60 1.92 14.40
CA ILE A 204 1.31 1.26 13.13
C ILE A 204 0.20 2.02 12.44
N ILE A 205 0.34 2.23 11.13
CA ILE A 205 -0.75 2.63 10.25
C ILE A 205 -0.98 1.54 9.22
N SER A 206 -2.23 1.28 8.85
CA SER A 206 -2.54 0.27 7.85
C SER A 206 -3.86 0.59 7.15
N SER A 207 -3.98 0.14 5.91
CA SER A 207 -5.19 0.27 5.10
C SER A 207 -5.79 -1.10 4.79
N LEU A 208 -7.08 -1.27 5.08
CA LEU A 208 -7.84 -2.46 4.67
C LEU A 208 -8.27 -2.38 3.19
N THR A 209 -8.07 -1.21 2.58
CA THR A 209 -8.57 -0.86 1.25
C THR A 209 -7.92 -1.70 0.15
N GLU A 210 -6.61 -1.92 0.24
CA GLU A 210 -5.85 -2.65 -0.78
C GLU A 210 -6.16 -4.16 -0.71
N TYR A 211 -5.87 -4.79 0.44
CA TYR A 211 -6.00 -6.24 0.58
C TYR A 211 -7.41 -6.76 0.42
N TYR A 212 -8.43 -6.02 0.89
CA TYR A 212 -9.84 -6.41 0.76
C TYR A 212 -10.56 -5.74 -0.42
N ALA A 213 -9.82 -5.06 -1.30
CA ALA A 213 -10.33 -4.39 -2.50
C ALA A 213 -11.53 -3.45 -2.24
N LEU A 214 -11.43 -2.62 -1.21
CA LEU A 214 -12.46 -1.67 -0.77
C LEU A 214 -12.19 -0.24 -1.28
N GLN A 215 -11.57 -0.04 -2.44
CA GLN A 215 -11.18 1.28 -2.94
C GLN A 215 -12.32 2.31 -3.04
N GLY A 216 -13.56 1.87 -3.31
CA GLY A 216 -14.75 2.74 -3.28
C GLY A 216 -15.33 3.01 -1.90
N LEU A 217 -14.81 2.35 -0.86
CA LEU A 217 -15.22 2.43 0.55
C LEU A 217 -13.96 2.43 1.43
N PRO A 218 -13.09 3.45 1.33
CA PRO A 218 -11.78 3.42 1.95
C PRO A 218 -11.88 3.30 3.48
N VAL A 219 -11.01 2.45 4.03
CA VAL A 219 -10.85 2.26 5.48
C VAL A 219 -9.38 2.07 5.79
N SER A 220 -8.88 2.92 6.67
CA SER A 220 -7.58 2.81 7.31
C SER A 220 -7.74 2.75 8.83
N TYR A 221 -6.67 2.39 9.52
CA TYR A 221 -6.61 2.43 10.97
C TYR A 221 -5.17 2.65 11.42
N CYS A 222 -5.01 3.06 12.67
CA CYS A 222 -3.74 3.00 13.35
C CYS A 222 -3.84 2.22 14.66
N ILE A 223 -2.70 1.65 15.04
CA ILE A 223 -2.45 1.03 16.33
C ILE A 223 -1.40 1.89 17.05
N GLY A 224 -1.63 2.15 18.33
CA GLY A 224 -0.73 2.96 19.16
C GLY A 224 -1.06 2.80 20.63
N GLU A 225 -0.26 3.42 21.48
CA GLU A 225 -0.54 3.47 22.92
C GLU A 225 -1.86 4.25 23.18
N ALA A 226 -2.66 3.77 24.13
CA ALA A 226 -4.01 4.26 24.38
C ALA A 226 -4.05 5.76 24.76
N SER A 227 -3.13 6.22 25.61
CA SER A 227 -3.01 7.63 25.99
C SER A 227 -2.59 8.50 24.80
N ALA A 228 -1.68 8.02 23.95
CA ALA A 228 -1.26 8.72 22.74
C ALA A 228 -2.42 8.84 21.72
N LEU A 229 -3.19 7.77 21.52
CA LEU A 229 -4.38 7.80 20.66
C LEU A 229 -5.52 8.65 21.24
N ALA A 230 -5.65 8.71 22.56
CA ALA A 230 -6.60 9.60 23.22
C ALA A 230 -6.22 11.08 22.97
N ALA A 231 -4.94 11.43 23.11
CA ALA A 231 -4.44 12.77 22.81
C ALA A 231 -4.62 13.13 21.33
N LEU A 232 -4.33 12.20 20.40
CA LEU A 232 -4.55 12.36 18.97
C LEU A 232 -6.02 12.73 18.66
N ARG A 233 -6.97 11.98 19.23
CA ARG A 233 -8.42 12.21 19.06
C ARG A 233 -8.90 13.54 19.63
N GLN A 234 -8.27 14.04 20.69
CA GLN A 234 -8.60 15.34 21.27
C GLN A 234 -8.06 16.50 20.43
N ARG A 235 -6.89 16.32 19.80
CA ARG A 235 -6.19 17.40 19.10
C ARG A 235 -6.56 17.52 17.63
N PHE A 236 -6.92 16.42 16.96
CA PHE A 236 -7.25 16.41 15.54
C PHE A 236 -8.58 15.70 15.25
N PRO A 237 -9.42 16.26 14.37
CA PRO A 237 -10.60 15.56 13.88
C PRO A 237 -10.15 14.40 12.98
N ILE A 238 -10.41 13.17 13.43
CA ILE A 238 -10.15 11.97 12.63
C ILE A 238 -11.43 11.64 11.86
N SER A 239 -11.34 11.64 10.53
CA SER A 239 -12.46 11.30 9.67
C SER A 239 -12.88 9.85 9.87
N ALA A 240 -14.01 9.62 10.52
CA ALA A 240 -14.53 8.27 10.68
C ALA A 240 -14.85 7.63 9.32
N PRO A 241 -14.63 6.32 9.15
CA PRO A 241 -15.08 5.62 7.96
C PRO A 241 -16.60 5.69 7.84
N SER A 242 -17.12 5.75 6.62
CA SER A 242 -18.57 5.71 6.39
C SER A 242 -19.19 4.43 6.96
N ALA A 243 -20.48 4.44 7.29
CA ALA A 243 -21.16 3.26 7.85
C ALA A 243 -21.04 2.02 6.94
N LEU A 244 -21.06 2.22 5.61
CA LEU A 244 -20.85 1.15 4.64
C LEU A 244 -19.40 0.64 4.65
N ALA A 245 -18.43 1.56 4.69
CA ALA A 245 -17.01 1.22 4.72
C ALA A 245 -16.64 0.44 5.99
N ALA A 246 -17.07 0.93 7.16
CA ALA A 246 -16.86 0.25 8.43
C ALA A 246 -17.49 -1.16 8.46
N ALA A 247 -18.71 -1.30 7.93
CA ALA A 247 -19.37 -2.59 7.84
C ALA A 247 -18.68 -3.56 6.86
N ALA A 248 -18.26 -3.06 5.70
CA ALA A 248 -17.54 -3.84 4.69
C ALA A 248 -16.21 -4.36 5.26
N ALA A 249 -15.41 -3.48 5.86
CA ALA A 249 -14.15 -3.82 6.51
C ALA A 249 -14.33 -4.86 7.62
N ALA A 250 -15.28 -4.66 8.54
CA ALA A 250 -15.54 -5.63 9.60
C ALA A 250 -16.16 -6.94 9.09
N GLY A 251 -16.84 -6.92 7.95
CA GLY A 251 -17.25 -8.12 7.21
C GLY A 251 -16.04 -8.89 6.67
N SER A 252 -15.13 -8.18 6.00
CA SER A 252 -13.90 -8.72 5.43
C SER A 252 -12.98 -9.38 6.45
N ILE A 253 -12.72 -8.73 7.59
CA ILE A 253 -11.86 -9.29 8.66
C ILE A 253 -12.36 -10.65 9.16
N ARG A 254 -13.68 -10.91 9.09
CA ARG A 254 -14.27 -12.19 9.52
C ARG A 254 -14.22 -13.28 8.45
N ASP A 255 -13.91 -12.94 7.21
CA ASP A 255 -13.86 -13.90 6.10
C ASP A 255 -12.55 -14.69 6.16
N ARG A 256 -12.57 -15.82 6.87
CA ARG A 256 -11.41 -16.73 6.97
C ARG A 256 -11.09 -17.46 5.66
N VAL A 257 -12.00 -17.44 4.68
CA VAL A 257 -11.81 -18.10 3.38
C VAL A 257 -11.07 -17.19 2.41
N TYR A 258 -11.32 -15.88 2.47
CA TYR A 258 -10.75 -14.88 1.55
C TYR A 258 -9.20 -14.87 1.50
N PRO A 259 -8.45 -14.95 2.63
CA PRO A 259 -6.99 -15.05 2.57
C PRO A 259 -6.48 -16.29 1.83
N ARG A 260 -7.12 -17.44 2.02
CA ARG A 260 -6.76 -18.68 1.31
C ARG A 260 -7.01 -18.56 -0.19
N GLN A 261 -8.14 -17.98 -0.58
CA GLN A 261 -8.46 -17.73 -1.99
C GLN A 261 -7.44 -16.77 -2.62
N THR A 262 -7.06 -15.72 -1.89
CA THR A 262 -6.07 -14.74 -2.35
C THR A 262 -4.71 -15.41 -2.56
N ARG A 263 -4.23 -16.18 -1.58
CA ARG A 263 -2.95 -16.91 -1.69
C ARG A 263 -2.94 -17.89 -2.87
N THR A 264 -4.02 -18.64 -3.06
CA THR A 264 -4.14 -19.59 -4.19
C THR A 264 -4.10 -18.84 -5.52
N TYR A 265 -4.90 -17.78 -5.64
CA TYR A 265 -4.97 -16.98 -6.86
C TYR A 265 -3.63 -16.30 -7.20
N PHE A 266 -2.94 -15.75 -6.19
CA PHE A 266 -1.61 -15.16 -6.38
C PHE A 266 -0.59 -16.20 -6.80
N ALA A 267 -0.61 -17.42 -6.23
CA ALA A 267 0.29 -18.49 -6.65
C ALA A 267 0.11 -18.84 -8.14
N ASP A 268 -1.13 -19.04 -8.58
CA ASP A 268 -1.45 -19.37 -9.98
C ASP A 268 -1.04 -18.23 -10.94
N GLU A 269 -1.38 -16.98 -10.60
CA GLU A 269 -1.03 -15.83 -11.43
C GLU A 269 0.47 -15.49 -11.39
N HIS A 270 1.16 -15.77 -10.28
CA HIS A 270 2.62 -15.63 -10.22
C HIS A 270 3.28 -16.56 -11.22
N THR A 271 2.90 -17.84 -11.26
CA THR A 271 3.43 -18.78 -12.26
C THR A 271 3.18 -18.27 -13.67
N PHE A 272 1.95 -17.86 -13.98
CA PHE A 272 1.61 -17.32 -15.31
C PHE A 272 2.41 -16.05 -15.68
N ILE A 273 2.54 -15.10 -14.75
CA ILE A 273 3.24 -13.83 -14.97
C ILE A 273 4.74 -14.07 -15.12
N GLN A 274 5.36 -14.88 -14.25
CA GLN A 274 6.79 -15.18 -14.29
C GLN A 274 7.16 -15.87 -15.60
N GLU A 275 6.39 -16.86 -16.04
CA GLU A 275 6.59 -17.49 -17.35
C GLU A 275 6.40 -16.51 -18.50
N GLY A 276 5.41 -15.62 -18.41
CA GLY A 276 5.12 -14.61 -19.41
C GLY A 276 6.25 -13.58 -19.55
N LEU A 277 6.73 -13.05 -18.43
CA LEU A 277 7.85 -12.10 -18.37
C LEU A 277 9.16 -12.76 -18.81
N GLY A 278 9.43 -14.00 -18.39
CA GLY A 278 10.64 -14.74 -18.75
C GLY A 278 10.78 -15.03 -20.27
N LYS A 279 9.69 -14.92 -21.02
CA LYS A 279 9.66 -15.08 -22.49
C LYS A 279 9.86 -13.76 -23.26
N ILE A 280 10.03 -12.63 -22.57
CA ILE A 280 10.20 -11.30 -23.20
C ILE A 280 11.69 -10.94 -23.18
N PRO A 281 12.35 -10.78 -24.34
CA PRO A 281 13.76 -10.40 -24.39
C PRO A 281 13.94 -8.93 -23.96
N GLY A 282 15.14 -8.61 -23.45
CA GLY A 282 15.52 -7.24 -23.08
C GLY A 282 14.91 -6.72 -21.78
N ILE A 283 14.28 -7.60 -20.98
CA ILE A 283 13.84 -7.30 -19.63
C ILE A 283 14.43 -8.28 -18.62
N SER A 284 14.58 -7.84 -17.38
CA SER A 284 14.70 -8.68 -16.19
C SER A 284 13.63 -8.26 -15.19
N PHE A 285 13.35 -9.10 -14.20
CA PHE A 285 12.35 -8.78 -13.18
C PHE A 285 12.64 -9.50 -11.87
N TYR A 286 12.06 -8.99 -10.79
CA TYR A 286 11.97 -9.69 -9.51
C TYR A 286 10.56 -9.54 -8.92
N THR A 287 10.22 -10.42 -7.99
CA THR A 287 8.96 -10.39 -7.24
C THR A 287 9.19 -9.67 -5.91
N THR A 288 8.27 -8.78 -5.54
CA THR A 288 8.32 -8.04 -4.28
C THR A 288 7.82 -8.89 -3.12
N ALA A 289 8.16 -8.52 -1.89
CA ALA A 289 7.67 -9.20 -0.68
C ALA A 289 6.13 -9.25 -0.57
N CYS A 290 5.43 -8.37 -1.31
CA CYS A 290 3.97 -8.26 -1.36
C CYS A 290 3.35 -8.95 -2.59
N GLY A 291 4.15 -9.65 -3.40
CA GLY A 291 3.68 -10.40 -4.58
C GLY A 291 3.49 -9.58 -5.86
N SER A 292 3.87 -8.30 -5.89
CA SER A 292 3.96 -7.55 -7.14
C SER A 292 5.27 -7.87 -7.87
N PHE A 293 5.43 -7.35 -9.09
CA PHE A 293 6.65 -7.48 -9.86
C PHE A 293 7.27 -6.11 -10.15
N VAL A 294 8.59 -6.07 -10.23
CA VAL A 294 9.33 -4.92 -10.75
C VAL A 294 10.09 -5.36 -11.98
N ILE A 295 9.83 -4.67 -13.10
CA ILE A 295 10.38 -5.00 -14.42
C ILE A 295 11.44 -3.97 -14.77
N LYS A 296 12.66 -4.46 -14.99
CA LYS A 296 13.83 -3.67 -15.40
C LYS A 296 14.07 -3.88 -16.89
N PHE A 297 14.44 -2.81 -17.58
CA PHE A 297 14.80 -2.87 -18.99
C PHE A 297 16.33 -2.91 -19.15
N SER A 298 16.83 -3.85 -19.96
CA SER A 298 18.27 -3.92 -20.28
C SER A 298 18.71 -2.86 -21.29
N GLY A 299 17.76 -2.22 -21.97
CA GLY A 299 17.98 -1.18 -22.96
C GLY A 299 16.66 -0.47 -23.29
N PRO A 300 16.68 0.56 -24.14
CA PRO A 300 15.47 1.30 -24.49
C PRO A 300 14.45 0.37 -25.16
N PRO A 301 13.15 0.48 -24.84
CA PRO A 301 12.13 -0.33 -25.49
C PRO A 301 12.01 0.01 -26.98
N LEU A 302 11.70 -0.98 -27.83
CA LEU A 302 11.55 -0.79 -29.28
C LEU A 302 10.36 0.11 -29.64
N LYS A 303 9.33 0.15 -28.79
CA LYS A 303 8.23 1.12 -28.88
C LYS A 303 8.15 1.92 -27.58
N THR A 304 7.59 3.11 -27.65
CA THR A 304 7.33 3.93 -26.46
C THR A 304 6.44 3.21 -25.44
N LEU A 305 6.68 3.44 -24.15
CA LEU A 305 5.81 3.02 -23.05
C LEU A 305 4.42 3.67 -23.15
N ASP A 306 4.24 4.77 -23.91
CA ASP A 306 2.92 5.33 -24.23
C ASP A 306 2.01 4.33 -24.97
N THR A 307 2.58 3.25 -25.50
CA THR A 307 1.81 2.13 -26.06
C THR A 307 0.86 1.53 -25.03
N PHE A 308 1.23 1.46 -23.74
CA PHE A 308 0.30 1.07 -22.68
C PHE A 308 -0.91 1.99 -22.65
N SER A 309 -0.66 3.30 -22.66
CA SER A 309 -1.71 4.32 -22.66
C SER A 309 -2.66 4.22 -23.86
N ARG A 310 -2.13 3.92 -25.06
CA ARG A 310 -2.96 3.71 -26.28
C ARG A 310 -3.94 2.54 -26.14
N TYR A 311 -3.66 1.59 -25.26
CA TYR A 311 -4.54 0.46 -24.94
C TYR A 311 -5.33 0.66 -23.65
N ASN A 312 -5.41 1.89 -23.12
CA ASN A 312 -6.02 2.23 -21.84
C ASN A 312 -5.43 1.43 -20.66
N ILE A 313 -4.14 1.11 -20.72
CA ILE A 313 -3.40 0.51 -19.61
C ILE A 313 -2.64 1.64 -18.93
N LEU A 314 -2.96 1.88 -17.67
CA LEU A 314 -2.26 2.85 -16.83
C LEU A 314 -1.19 2.11 -16.04
N VAL A 315 0.05 2.54 -16.16
CA VAL A 315 1.22 1.88 -15.54
C VAL A 315 1.97 2.85 -14.65
N ASP A 316 2.69 2.32 -13.67
CA ASP A 316 3.50 3.09 -12.73
C ASP A 316 4.98 2.85 -13.01
N ALA A 317 5.69 3.91 -13.39
CA ALA A 317 7.11 3.86 -13.69
C ALA A 317 7.91 4.34 -12.47
N ILE A 318 8.90 3.55 -12.07
CA ILE A 318 9.68 3.76 -10.85
C ILE A 318 11.16 3.66 -11.16
N SER A 319 11.86 4.81 -11.15
CA SER A 319 13.31 4.90 -11.32
C SER A 319 13.87 4.19 -12.57
N GLY A 320 13.10 4.13 -13.66
CA GLY A 320 13.48 3.43 -14.90
C GLY A 320 12.87 2.03 -15.06
N SER A 321 12.32 1.46 -13.99
CA SER A 321 11.54 0.22 -13.99
C SER A 321 10.04 0.46 -14.16
N LEU A 322 9.30 -0.61 -14.47
CA LEU A 322 7.84 -0.66 -14.31
C LEU A 322 7.45 -1.46 -13.08
N PHE A 323 6.52 -0.91 -12.30
CA PHE A 323 5.81 -1.68 -11.28
C PHE A 323 4.63 -2.41 -11.93
N PHE A 324 4.52 -3.70 -11.65
CA PHE A 324 3.47 -4.58 -12.17
C PHE A 324 2.78 -5.31 -11.01
N PRO A 325 1.70 -4.73 -10.45
CA PRO A 325 0.86 -5.42 -9.48
C PRO A 325 0.03 -6.52 -10.15
N VAL A 326 -0.19 -7.62 -9.43
CA VAL A 326 -1.05 -8.72 -9.90
C VAL A 326 -2.50 -8.25 -9.97
N LYS A 327 -3.10 -8.36 -11.16
CA LYS A 327 -4.51 -8.04 -11.43
C LYS A 327 -5.30 -9.31 -11.78
N ASN A 328 -6.51 -9.13 -12.31
CA ASN A 328 -7.25 -10.28 -12.84
C ASN A 328 -6.50 -10.89 -14.05
N HIS A 329 -6.68 -12.19 -14.30
CA HIS A 329 -5.96 -12.93 -15.35
C HIS A 329 -6.00 -12.24 -16.72
N LYS A 330 -7.18 -11.74 -17.12
CA LYS A 330 -7.37 -11.03 -18.40
C LYS A 330 -6.51 -9.77 -18.48
N TRP A 331 -6.42 -9.01 -17.40
CA TRP A 331 -5.59 -7.80 -17.33
C TRP A 331 -4.11 -8.17 -17.35
N ASN A 332 -3.67 -9.16 -16.57
CA ASN A 332 -2.27 -9.63 -16.57
C ASN A 332 -1.83 -10.10 -17.96
N ALA A 333 -2.65 -10.94 -18.61
CA ALA A 333 -2.39 -11.38 -19.98
C ALA A 333 -2.32 -10.22 -20.98
N ARG A 334 -3.18 -9.20 -20.81
CA ARG A 334 -3.17 -8.00 -21.66
C ARG A 334 -1.94 -7.13 -21.42
N TYR A 335 -1.50 -6.99 -20.18
CA TYR A 335 -0.26 -6.30 -19.81
C TYR A 335 0.94 -6.99 -20.46
N LEU A 336 1.10 -8.30 -20.23
CA LEU A 336 2.20 -9.11 -20.78
C LEU A 336 2.24 -9.05 -22.32
N LYS A 337 1.09 -9.19 -22.98
CA LYS A 337 1.01 -9.07 -24.45
C LYS A 337 1.44 -7.68 -24.93
N THR A 338 1.06 -6.63 -24.20
CA THR A 338 1.41 -5.25 -24.55
C THR A 338 2.89 -4.99 -24.30
N LEU A 339 3.44 -5.44 -23.17
CA LEU A 339 4.86 -5.37 -22.86
C LEU A 339 5.69 -6.12 -23.91
N LYS A 340 5.27 -7.33 -24.30
CA LYS A 340 5.92 -8.08 -25.39
C LYS A 340 5.94 -7.28 -26.69
N ASN A 341 4.84 -6.61 -27.05
CA ASN A 341 4.79 -5.74 -28.24
C ASN A 341 5.69 -4.50 -28.12
N ILE A 342 5.87 -3.97 -26.90
CA ILE A 342 6.76 -2.85 -26.59
C ILE A 342 8.23 -3.27 -26.73
N MET A 343 8.58 -4.44 -26.20
CA MET A 343 9.94 -4.97 -26.21
C MET A 343 10.33 -5.63 -27.54
N GLY A 344 9.35 -6.15 -28.30
CA GLY A 344 9.57 -6.52 -29.71
C GLY A 344 8.79 -7.72 -30.23
N LYS A 345 8.75 -7.80 -31.58
CA LYS A 345 9.00 -9.04 -32.31
C LYS A 345 10.47 -9.03 -32.73
N GLN A 346 11.34 -9.74 -32.04
CA GLN A 346 12.52 -10.33 -32.66
C GLN A 346 12.28 -11.85 -32.67
N TYR A 347 12.73 -12.52 -33.75
CA TYR A 347 12.33 -13.84 -34.26
C TYR A 347 11.12 -13.82 -35.20
N ASN A 348 11.35 -13.34 -36.43
CA ASN A 348 10.84 -13.94 -37.67
C ASN A 348 11.41 -13.23 -38.92
N GLU A 349 12.72 -12.96 -38.97
CA GLU A 349 13.41 -12.56 -40.22
C GLU A 349 14.85 -13.08 -40.20
N THR A 350 15.02 -14.39 -40.09
CA THR A 350 16.22 -15.12 -40.56
C THR A 350 15.94 -16.62 -40.49
N LEU A 351 15.32 -17.14 -41.54
CA LEU A 351 15.45 -18.51 -42.02
C LEU A 351 15.32 -18.48 -43.54
#